data_AF-A0A2V6YK75-F1
#
_entry.id   AF-A0A2V6YK75-F1
#
_cell.length_a   1.000
_cell.length_b   1.000
_cell.length_c   1.000
_cell.angle_alpha   90.00
_cell.angle_beta   90.00
_cell.angle_gamma   90.00
#
_symmetry.space_group_name_H-M   'P 1'
#
loop_
_entity.id
_entity.type
_entity.pdbx_description
1 polymer ?
#
loop_
_entity_poly.entity_id
_entity_poly.type
_entity_poly.pdbx_seq_one_letter_code
_entity_poly.pdbx_strand_id
1 'polypeptide(L)'
;MVVFQEDERVCAQCLEYDIAAQGQTLDDCLYQLGRLIVGHLAISTEKGFEPFRGLKRAPQRFWEWFEQSRIPLTSTPLPFAADELARKGVIVEPSQIRVAQPQAA
;
A
#
# COMPACT_ATOMS: atom_id res chain seq x y z
N MET A 1 0.13 -5.80 -0.86
CA MET A 1 -1.14 -5.08 -0.65
C MET A 1 -2.26 -5.77 -1.40
N VAL A 2 -3.50 -5.58 -0.93
CA VAL A 2 -4.71 -6.02 -1.64
C VAL A 2 -5.51 -4.80 -2.11
N VAL A 3 -6.02 -4.85 -3.33
CA VAL A 3 -6.90 -3.84 -3.94
C VAL A 3 -8.30 -4.43 -4.07
N PHE A 4 -9.32 -3.67 -3.74
CA PHE A 4 -10.71 -4.11 -3.85
C PHE A 4 -11.61 -2.92 -4.16
N GLN A 5 -12.83 -3.21 -4.57
CA GLN A 5 -13.85 -2.19 -4.76
C GLN A 5 -14.81 -2.22 -3.57
N GLU A 6 -15.10 -1.04 -3.02
CA GLU A 6 -16.11 -0.83 -1.98
C GLU A 6 -17.00 0.32 -2.47
N ASP A 7 -18.28 0.03 -2.69
CA ASP A 7 -19.22 0.92 -3.37
C ASP A 7 -18.68 1.40 -4.75
N GLU A 8 -18.63 2.71 -4.96
CA GLU A 8 -18.12 3.35 -6.18
C GLU A 8 -16.62 3.68 -6.11
N ARG A 9 -15.90 3.14 -5.13
CA ARG A 9 -14.49 3.51 -4.88
C ARG A 9 -13.55 2.32 -4.95
N VAL A 10 -12.33 2.60 -5.41
CA VAL A 10 -11.21 1.66 -5.35
C VAL A 10 -10.50 1.85 -4.03
N CYS A 11 -10.30 0.78 -3.28
CA CYS A 11 -9.58 0.74 -2.02
C CYS A 11 -8.29 -0.07 -2.17
N ALA A 12 -7.22 0.39 -1.51
CA ALA A 12 -5.95 -0.32 -1.42
C ALA A 12 -5.54 -0.42 0.05
N GLN A 13 -5.21 -1.63 0.48
CA GLN A 13 -4.85 -1.95 1.86
C GLN A 13 -3.47 -2.62 1.91
N CYS A 14 -2.54 -2.00 2.64
CA CYS A 14 -1.27 -2.63 3.00
C CYS A 14 -1.51 -3.86 3.88
N LEU A 15 -0.63 -4.86 3.79
CA LEU A 15 -0.83 -6.12 4.52
C LEU A 15 -0.05 -6.13 5.85
N GLU A 16 1.07 -5.42 5.89
CA GLU A 16 1.98 -5.35 7.03
C GLU A 16 1.44 -4.42 8.11
N TYR A 17 0.83 -3.32 7.70
CA TYR A 17 0.27 -2.28 8.56
C TYR A 17 -1.16 -1.95 8.15
N ASP A 18 -1.96 -1.51 9.12
CA ASP A 18 -3.32 -1.04 8.95
C ASP A 18 -3.33 0.36 8.31
N ILE A 19 -2.81 0.41 7.07
CA ILE A 19 -2.73 1.59 6.22
C ILE A 19 -3.56 1.29 4.98
N ALA A 20 -4.60 2.09 4.79
CA ALA A 20 -5.48 2.01 3.65
C ALA A 20 -5.63 3.37 2.97
N ALA A 21 -5.90 3.34 1.68
CA ALA A 21 -6.35 4.50 0.92
C ALA A 21 -7.54 4.09 0.05
N GLN A 22 -8.31 5.10 -0.35
CA GLN A 22 -9.40 4.97 -1.30
C GLN A 22 -9.28 6.08 -2.35
N GLY A 23 -9.75 5.81 -3.57
CA GLY A 23 -9.76 6.75 -4.67
C GLY A 23 -10.83 6.42 -5.71
N GLN A 24 -11.06 7.34 -6.64
CA GLN A 24 -11.99 7.10 -7.76
C GLN A 24 -11.43 6.13 -8.79
N THR A 25 -10.10 6.09 -8.91
CA THR A 25 -9.37 5.19 -9.80
C THR A 25 -8.27 4.48 -9.02
N LEU A 26 -7.72 3.41 -9.61
CA LEU A 26 -6.56 2.74 -9.05
C LEU A 26 -5.39 3.72 -8.86
N ASP A 27 -5.12 4.57 -9.85
CA ASP A 27 -4.02 5.54 -9.79
C ASP A 27 -4.21 6.57 -8.67
N ASP A 28 -5.42 7.10 -8.49
CA ASP A 28 -5.73 8.01 -7.39
C ASP A 28 -5.55 7.30 -6.03
N CYS A 29 -6.07 6.08 -5.91
CA CYS A 29 -5.92 5.28 -4.70
C CYS A 29 -4.44 5.02 -4.36
N LEU A 30 -3.62 4.65 -5.35
CA LEU A 30 -2.17 4.43 -5.17
C LEU A 30 -1.42 5.72 -4.86
N TYR A 31 -1.84 6.84 -5.47
CA TYR A 31 -1.28 8.16 -5.16
C TYR A 31 -1.55 8.56 -3.70
N GLN A 32 -2.79 8.43 -3.22
CA GLN A 32 -3.13 8.72 -1.82
C GLN A 32 -2.38 7.79 -0.85
N LEU A 33 -2.27 6.49 -1.19
CA LEU A 33 -1.50 5.54 -0.40
C LEU A 33 -0.03 5.96 -0.29
N GLY A 34 0.57 6.36 -1.42
CA GLY A 34 1.93 6.89 -1.47
C GLY A 34 2.11 8.11 -0.57
N ARG A 35 1.16 9.05 -0.59
CA ARG A 35 1.19 10.23 0.30
C ARG A 35 1.14 9.86 1.78
N LEU A 36 0.33 8.88 2.16
CA LEU A 36 0.26 8.41 3.55
C LEU A 36 1.61 7.81 3.99
N ILE A 37 2.21 6.96 3.14
CA ILE A 37 3.51 6.35 3.39
C ILE A 37 4.59 7.44 3.56
N VAL A 38 4.70 8.37 2.60
CA VAL A 38 5.67 9.48 2.66
C VAL A 38 5.45 10.35 3.90
N GLY A 39 4.20 10.67 4.23
CA GLY A 39 3.86 11.46 5.40
C GLY A 39 4.37 10.81 6.69
N HIS A 40 4.15 9.50 6.85
CA HIS A 40 4.68 8.74 7.98
C HIS A 40 6.21 8.76 8.00
N LEU A 41 6.87 8.53 6.87
CA LEU A 41 8.34 8.57 6.78
C LEU A 41 8.90 9.94 7.14
N ALA A 42 8.30 11.02 6.63
CA ALA A 42 8.75 12.39 6.86
C ALA A 42 8.64 12.76 8.34
N ILE A 43 7.49 12.51 8.97
CA ILE A 43 7.28 12.79 10.39
C ILE A 43 8.19 11.92 11.27
N SER A 44 8.30 10.62 10.98
CA SER A 44 9.18 9.72 11.71
C SER A 44 10.64 10.18 11.64
N THR A 45 11.10 10.62 10.46
CA THR A 45 12.45 11.16 10.27
C THR A 45 12.65 12.46 11.06
N GLU A 46 11.69 13.40 10.99
CA GLU A 46 11.78 14.67 11.71
C GLU A 46 11.81 14.48 13.23
N LYS A 47 11.03 13.52 13.76
CA LYS A 47 10.91 13.26 15.20
C LYS A 47 11.90 12.21 15.73
N GLY A 48 12.70 11.58 14.86
CA GLY A 48 13.63 10.51 15.24
C GLY A 48 12.92 9.22 15.70
N PHE A 49 11.73 8.95 15.18
CA PHE A 49 10.98 7.72 15.46
C PHE A 49 11.18 6.70 14.35
N GLU A 50 11.00 5.43 14.69
CA GLU A 50 10.89 4.38 13.69
C GLU A 50 9.66 4.63 12.79
N PRO A 51 9.79 4.50 11.46
CA PRO A 51 8.65 4.51 10.54
C PRO A 51 7.51 3.61 10.99
N PHE A 52 6.27 4.10 10.85
CA PHE A 52 5.04 3.33 11.15
C PHE A 52 4.90 2.87 12.61
N ARG A 53 5.77 3.35 13.51
CA ARG A 53 5.70 3.01 14.94
C ARG A 53 4.31 3.32 15.50
N GLY A 54 3.73 2.33 16.17
CA GLY A 54 2.41 2.45 16.80
C GLY A 54 1.23 2.15 15.87
N LEU A 55 1.46 1.95 14.57
CA LEU A 55 0.43 1.43 13.69
C LEU A 55 0.18 -0.06 13.97
N LYS A 56 -1.09 -0.45 13.94
CA LYS A 56 -1.49 -1.84 14.04
C LYS A 56 -1.11 -2.58 12.76
N ARG A 57 -1.03 -3.91 12.84
CA ARG A 57 -1.02 -4.76 11.65
C ARG A 57 -2.36 -4.69 10.95
N ALA A 58 -2.36 -4.89 9.63
CA ALA A 58 -3.59 -4.99 8.88
C ALA A 58 -4.47 -6.14 9.41
N PRO A 59 -5.80 -5.99 9.44
CA PRO A 59 -6.71 -7.08 9.77
C PRO A 59 -6.47 -8.33 8.92
N GLN A 60 -6.55 -9.51 9.56
CA GLN A 60 -6.24 -10.81 8.95
C GLN A 60 -7.01 -11.07 7.64
N ARG A 61 -8.27 -10.61 7.55
CA ARG A 61 -9.11 -10.75 6.35
C ARG A 61 -8.44 -10.26 5.06
N PHE A 62 -7.57 -9.25 5.15
CA PHE A 62 -6.92 -8.69 3.96
C PHE A 62 -5.76 -9.55 3.47
N TRP A 63 -5.08 -10.25 4.38
CA TRP A 63 -4.14 -11.32 4.02
C TRP A 63 -4.87 -12.47 3.33
N GLU A 64 -6.01 -12.89 3.88
CA GLU A 64 -6.83 -13.95 3.29
C GLU A 64 -7.24 -13.60 1.85
N TRP A 65 -7.70 -12.37 1.60
CA TRP A 65 -8.04 -11.91 0.25
C TRP A 65 -6.83 -11.87 -0.69
N PHE A 66 -5.68 -11.43 -0.19
CA PHE A 66 -4.44 -11.43 -0.97
C PHE A 66 -4.03 -12.85 -1.37
N GLU A 67 -4.05 -13.79 -0.43
CA GLU A 67 -3.68 -15.19 -0.65
C GLU A 67 -4.63 -15.90 -1.62
N GLN A 68 -5.94 -15.62 -1.52
CA GLN A 68 -6.98 -16.16 -2.39
C GLN A 68 -7.01 -15.53 -3.78
N SER A 69 -6.44 -14.34 -3.93
CA SER A 69 -6.41 -13.64 -5.22
C SER A 69 -5.43 -14.29 -6.20
N ARG A 70 -5.88 -14.43 -7.45
CA ARG A 70 -5.08 -14.87 -8.59
C ARG A 70 -4.79 -13.77 -9.60
N ILE A 71 -5.23 -12.54 -9.31
CA ILE A 71 -5.13 -11.40 -10.23
C ILE A 71 -4.01 -10.48 -9.73
N PRO A 72 -2.77 -10.63 -10.25
CA PRO A 72 -1.72 -9.68 -9.95
C PRO A 72 -1.97 -8.37 -10.70
N LEU A 73 -1.69 -7.24 -10.05
CA LEU A 73 -1.52 -5.97 -10.73
C LEU A 73 -0.04 -5.68 -10.88
N THR A 74 0.35 -5.21 -12.06
CA THR A 74 1.71 -4.70 -12.27
C THR A 74 1.92 -3.51 -11.36
N SER A 75 2.80 -3.65 -10.37
CA SER A 75 3.22 -2.56 -9.53
C SER A 75 4.07 -1.61 -10.35
N THR A 76 3.55 -0.43 -10.67
CA THR A 76 4.43 0.72 -10.95
C THR A 76 5.21 1.01 -9.66
N PRO A 77 6.52 1.24 -9.71
CA PRO A 77 7.26 1.70 -8.53
C PRO A 77 6.56 2.92 -7.94
N LEU A 78 6.50 3.00 -6.60
CA LEU A 78 6.01 4.21 -5.95
C LEU A 78 6.77 5.42 -6.53
N PRO A 79 6.09 6.48 -6.97
CA PRO A 79 6.70 7.54 -7.78
C PRO A 79 7.71 8.41 -7.02
N PHE A 80 7.93 8.12 -5.73
CA PHE A 80 8.88 8.86 -4.90
C PHE A 80 10.11 8.01 -4.58
N ALA A 81 11.28 8.61 -4.78
CA ALA A 81 12.58 8.20 -4.25
C ALA A 81 13.14 6.82 -4.66
N ALA A 82 12.51 6.04 -5.55
CA ALA A 82 13.06 4.75 -5.98
C ALA A 82 14.50 4.89 -6.54
N ASP A 83 14.72 5.85 -7.44
CA ASP A 83 16.04 6.12 -8.01
C ASP A 83 17.05 6.66 -6.99
N GLU A 84 16.58 7.46 -6.03
CA GLU A 84 17.44 8.05 -5.00
C GLU A 84 17.84 7.01 -3.92
N LEU A 85 16.91 6.14 -3.54
CA LEU A 85 17.14 5.02 -2.64
C LEU A 85 18.10 4.01 -3.28
N ALA A 86 17.92 3.70 -4.56
CA ALA A 86 18.85 2.85 -5.31
C ALA A 86 20.27 3.44 -5.33
N ARG A 87 20.43 4.76 -5.54
CA ARG A 87 21.74 5.44 -5.46
C ARG A 87 22.38 5.36 -4.08
N LYS A 88 21.58 5.27 -3.02
CA LYS A 88 22.03 5.09 -1.63
C LYS A 88 22.25 3.61 -1.26
N GLY A 89 22.15 2.69 -2.23
CA GLY A 89 22.32 1.26 -2.00
C GLY A 89 21.14 0.58 -1.32
N VAL A 90 19.99 1.25 -1.22
CA VAL A 90 18.76 0.69 -0.65
C VAL A 90 18.00 -0.04 -1.75
N ILE A 91 17.86 -1.36 -1.60
CA ILE A 91 17.06 -2.19 -2.50
C ILE A 91 15.61 -2.16 -1.99
N VAL A 92 14.70 -1.68 -2.84
CA VAL A 92 13.26 -1.75 -2.59
C VAL A 92 12.69 -2.85 -3.47
N GLU A 93 12.29 -3.95 -2.86
CA GLU A 93 11.62 -5.03 -3.59
C GLU A 93 10.30 -4.52 -4.21
N PRO A 94 9.96 -4.93 -5.44
CA PRO A 94 8.70 -4.57 -6.06
C PRO A 94 7.52 -4.96 -5.17
N SER A 95 6.60 -4.02 -4.96
CA SER A 95 5.42 -4.31 -4.15
C SER A 95 4.52 -5.33 -4.86
N GLN A 96 4.06 -6.35 -4.13
CA GLN A 96 3.07 -7.28 -4.65
C GLN A 96 1.67 -6.70 -4.46
N ILE A 97 0.97 -6.47 -5.56
CA ILE A 97 -0.39 -5.94 -5.57
C ILE A 97 -1.32 -7.01 -6.15
N ARG A 98 -2.39 -7.34 -5.43
CA ARG A 98 -3.39 -8.32 -5.87
C ARG A 98 -4.79 -7.76 -5.74
N VAL A 99 -5.69 -8.10 -6.66
CA VAL A 99 -7.11 -7.68 -6.59
C VAL A 99 -7.91 -8.71 -5.81
N ALA A 100 -8.60 -8.31 -4.74
CA ALA A 100 -9.52 -9.20 -4.03
C ALA A 100 -10.60 -9.73 -4.99
N GLN A 101 -11.09 -10.94 -4.75
CA GLN A 101 -12.23 -11.43 -5.50
C GLN A 101 -13.46 -10.57 -5.18
N PRO A 102 -14.36 -10.33 -6.15
CA PRO A 102 -15.63 -9.69 -5.88
C PRO A 102 -16.36 -10.47 -4.78
N GLN A 103 -16.71 -9.82 -3.68
CA GLN A 103 -17.61 -10.44 -2.71
C GLN A 103 -18.99 -10.49 -3.34
N ALA A 104 -19.55 -11.70 -3.48
CA ALA A 104 -20.97 -11.84 -3.77
C ALA A 104 -21.74 -11.18 -2.62
N ALA A 105 -22.56 -10.19 -2.95
CA ALA A 105 -23.49 -9.55 -2.03
C ALA A 105 -24.52 -10.53 -1.46
#